data_AF-A0A397U534-F1
#
_entry.id   AF-A0A397U534-F1
#
_cell.length_a   1.000
_cell.length_b   1.000
_cell.length_c   1.000
_cell.angle_alpha   90.00
_cell.angle_beta   90.00
_cell.angle_gamma   90.00
#
_symmetry.space_group_name_H-M   'P 1'
#
loop_
_entity.id
_entity.type
_entity.pdbx_description
1 polymer ?
#
loop_
_entity_poly.entity_id
_entity_poly.type
_entity_poly.pdbx_seq_one_letter_code
_entity_poly.pdbx_strand_id
1 'polypeptide(L)'
;MTRIGYYALLCCCSPLLILLLLAFLCFYLFWGILLSPIWLTILLVLFTYFGYKWIRNDDDEIFCNDPLLVIEYNQPGLASRTITPPGLAVRNITENDVSAVIRGTPNYTPITFPRADLAQSNSVFAFNDMQTIEHVIARLYENYHNNVTGRRDPIVGRVYWVKFRRANTFDVCERLHVFD
;
A
#
# COMPACT_ATOMS: atom_id res chain seq x y z
N MET A 1 9.74 -26.76 80.25
CA MET A 1 9.01 -26.07 79.17
C MET A 1 7.53 -26.32 79.34
N THR A 2 6.79 -25.30 79.77
CA THR A 2 5.41 -25.42 80.24
C THR A 2 4.43 -25.48 79.06
N ARG A 3 3.44 -26.38 79.14
CA ARG A 3 2.39 -26.61 78.13
C ARG A 3 1.70 -25.34 77.64
N ILE A 4 1.70 -24.27 78.44
CA ILE A 4 1.11 -22.96 78.16
C ILE A 4 1.76 -22.27 76.94
N GLY A 5 3.08 -22.44 76.71
CA GLY A 5 3.75 -21.86 75.55
C GLY A 5 3.34 -22.48 74.22
N TYR A 6 2.93 -23.76 74.22
CA TYR A 6 2.53 -24.48 73.01
C TYR A 6 1.14 -24.03 72.51
N TYR A 7 0.21 -23.77 73.43
CA TYR A 7 -1.14 -23.30 73.09
C TYR A 7 -1.16 -21.86 72.60
N ALA A 8 -0.31 -20.99 73.13
CA ALA A 8 -0.17 -19.61 72.64
C ALA A 8 0.41 -19.57 71.21
N LEU A 9 1.41 -20.42 70.92
CA LEU A 9 1.99 -20.50 69.57
C LEU A 9 1.00 -21.08 68.54
N LEU A 10 0.19 -22.08 68.92
CA LEU A 10 -0.86 -22.63 68.05
C LEU A 10 -1.98 -21.60 67.77
N CYS A 11 -2.35 -20.77 68.74
CA CYS A 11 -3.36 -19.72 68.54
C CYS A 11 -2.88 -18.59 67.61
N CYS A 12 -1.60 -18.21 67.66
CA CYS A 12 -1.05 -17.17 66.79
C CYS A 12 -0.73 -17.65 65.36
N CYS A 13 -0.36 -18.92 65.16
CA CYS A 13 -0.11 -19.48 63.82
C CYS A 13 -1.41 -19.74 63.03
N SER A 14 -2.55 -19.94 63.69
CA SER A 14 -3.83 -20.27 63.06
C SER A 14 -4.38 -19.18 62.12
N PRO A 15 -4.49 -17.89 62.51
CA PRO A 15 -5.07 -16.86 61.64
C PRO A 15 -4.18 -16.50 60.44
N LEU A 16 -2.86 -16.51 60.60
CA LEU A 16 -1.91 -16.26 59.49
C LEU A 16 -1.94 -17.38 58.45
N LEU A 17 -2.05 -18.64 58.89
CA LEU A 17 -2.18 -19.78 58.00
C LEU A 17 -3.49 -19.74 57.22
N ILE A 18 -4.59 -19.32 57.85
CA ILE A 18 -5.89 -19.17 57.19
C ILE A 18 -5.85 -18.07 56.12
N LEU A 19 -5.23 -16.92 56.42
CA LEU A 19 -5.06 -15.84 55.44
C LEU A 19 -4.18 -16.26 54.26
N LEU A 20 -3.11 -17.00 54.51
CA LEU A 20 -2.25 -17.55 53.46
C LEU A 20 -3.04 -18.50 52.55
N LEU A 21 -3.82 -19.42 53.13
CA LEU A 21 -4.63 -20.37 52.37
C LEU A 21 -5.73 -19.67 51.55
N LEU A 22 -6.36 -18.63 52.10
CA LEU A 22 -7.33 -17.81 51.37
C LEU A 22 -6.68 -17.07 50.20
N ALA A 23 -5.47 -16.52 50.38
CA ALA A 23 -4.74 -15.87 49.30
C ALA A 23 -4.39 -16.85 48.17
N PHE A 24 -3.95 -18.07 48.51
CA PHE A 24 -3.71 -19.13 47.53
C PHE A 24 -5.00 -19.56 46.81
N LEU A 25 -6.13 -19.66 47.52
CA LEU A 25 -7.42 -19.97 46.92
C LEU A 25 -7.88 -18.87 45.94
N CYS A 26 -7.75 -17.60 46.32
CA CYS A 26 -8.07 -16.47 45.44
C CYS A 26 -7.18 -16.43 44.20
N PHE A 27 -5.88 -16.67 44.35
CA PHE A 27 -4.95 -16.77 43.22
C PHE A 27 -5.34 -17.92 42.30
N TYR A 28 -5.62 -19.11 42.86
CA TYR A 28 -6.03 -20.27 42.07
C TYR A 28 -7.36 -20.05 41.33
N LEU A 29 -8.35 -19.42 41.95
CA LEU A 29 -9.62 -19.07 41.30
C LEU A 29 -9.43 -18.01 40.21
N PHE A 30 -8.61 -16.99 40.46
CA PHE A 30 -8.34 -15.94 39.48
C PHE A 30 -7.65 -16.50 38.23
N TRP A 31 -6.60 -17.31 38.41
CA TRP A 31 -5.89 -17.94 37.30
C TRP A 31 -6.69 -19.07 36.64
N GLY A 32 -7.47 -19.83 37.40
CA GLY A 32 -8.34 -20.89 36.88
C GLY A 32 -9.48 -20.34 36.03
N ILE A 33 -10.00 -19.16 36.36
CA ILE A 33 -10.98 -18.45 35.52
C ILE A 33 -10.29 -17.90 34.27
N LEU A 34 -9.15 -17.21 34.40
CA LEU A 34 -8.43 -16.63 33.25
C LEU A 34 -7.93 -17.67 32.25
N LEU A 35 -7.51 -18.85 32.71
CA LEU A 35 -7.04 -19.97 31.88
C LEU A 35 -8.17 -20.95 31.51
N SER A 36 -9.42 -20.65 31.88
CA SER A 36 -10.51 -21.52 31.48
C SER A 36 -10.66 -21.55 29.96
N PRO A 37 -11.08 -22.69 29.38
CA PRO A 37 -11.24 -22.83 27.93
C PRO A 37 -12.12 -21.75 27.29
N ILE A 38 -13.03 -21.15 28.07
CA ILE A 38 -13.94 -20.08 27.66
C ILE A 38 -13.19 -18.79 27.32
N TRP A 39 -12.19 -18.40 28.12
CA TRP A 39 -11.40 -17.21 27.81
C TRP A 39 -10.49 -17.41 26.61
N LEU A 40 -9.98 -18.64 26.45
CA LEU A 40 -9.16 -19.02 25.30
C LEU A 40 -9.97 -18.98 24.00
N THR A 41 -11.22 -19.44 24.01
CA THR A 41 -12.12 -19.32 22.84
C THR A 41 -12.51 -17.87 22.55
N ILE A 42 -12.80 -17.05 23.57
CA ILE A 42 -13.07 -15.62 23.38
C ILE A 42 -11.86 -14.91 22.77
N LEU A 43 -10.66 -15.18 23.27
CA LEU A 43 -9.42 -14.61 22.74
C LEU A 43 -9.19 -15.04 21.28
N LEU A 44 -9.43 -16.32 20.97
CA LEU A 44 -9.29 -16.84 19.60
C LEU A 44 -10.33 -16.23 18.65
N VAL A 45 -11.58 -16.04 19.10
CA VAL A 45 -12.62 -15.34 18.32
C VAL A 45 -12.23 -13.88 18.10
N LEU A 46 -11.67 -13.20 19.11
CA LEU A 46 -11.18 -11.83 18.95
C LEU A 46 -10.01 -11.75 17.98
N PHE A 47 -9.00 -12.63 18.09
CA PHE A 47 -7.86 -12.65 17.16
C PHE A 47 -8.29 -12.98 15.74
N THR A 48 -9.20 -13.94 15.56
CA THR A 48 -9.72 -14.29 14.23
C THR A 48 -10.62 -13.19 13.68
N TYR A 49 -11.48 -12.55 14.48
CA TYR A 49 -12.33 -11.45 14.04
C TYR A 49 -11.51 -10.19 13.71
N PHE A 50 -10.57 -9.78 14.56
CA PHE A 50 -9.70 -8.64 14.30
C PHE A 50 -8.70 -8.93 13.17
N GLY A 51 -8.12 -10.13 13.12
CA GLY A 51 -7.26 -10.56 12.02
C GLY A 51 -8.00 -10.61 10.69
N TYR A 52 -9.20 -11.19 10.68
CA TYR A 52 -10.08 -11.20 9.51
C TYR A 52 -10.50 -9.79 9.09
N LYS A 53 -10.84 -8.91 10.04
CA LYS A 53 -11.18 -7.50 9.76
C LYS A 53 -9.99 -6.70 9.22
N TRP A 54 -8.77 -6.98 9.68
CA TRP A 54 -7.56 -6.37 9.14
C TRP A 54 -7.25 -6.85 7.72
N ILE A 55 -7.37 -8.15 7.45
CA ILE A 55 -7.17 -8.71 6.10
C ILE A 55 -8.24 -8.21 5.12
N ARG A 56 -9.49 -8.13 5.57
CA ARG A 56 -10.62 -7.77 4.71
C ARG A 56 -10.69 -6.27 4.34
N ASN A 57 -10.06 -5.40 5.13
CA ASN A 57 -9.97 -3.98 4.80
C ASN A 57 -9.04 -3.68 3.61
N ASP A 58 -8.13 -4.60 3.26
CA ASP A 58 -7.27 -4.44 2.08
C ASP A 58 -7.83 -5.15 0.82
N ASP A 59 -8.72 -6.15 0.98
CA ASP A 59 -9.17 -7.02 -0.12
C ASP A 59 -10.59 -6.72 -0.66
N ASP A 60 -11.40 -5.91 0.02
CA ASP A 60 -12.77 -5.60 -0.45
C ASP A 60 -12.84 -4.41 -1.43
N GLU A 61 -11.70 -3.79 -1.77
CA GLU A 61 -11.62 -2.74 -2.80
C GLU A 61 -11.53 -3.37 -4.20
N ILE A 62 -12.64 -3.98 -4.63
CA ILE A 62 -12.76 -4.55 -5.99
C ILE A 62 -12.66 -3.39 -6.99
N PHE A 63 -11.47 -3.18 -7.55
CA PHE A 63 -11.24 -2.26 -8.66
C PHE A 63 -12.07 -2.73 -9.86
N CYS A 64 -13.00 -1.89 -10.29
CA CYS A 64 -14.03 -2.31 -11.27
C CYS A 64 -13.72 -1.86 -12.70
N ASN A 65 -12.73 -0.99 -12.93
CA ASN A 65 -12.40 -0.49 -14.27
C ASN A 65 -10.88 -0.45 -14.54
N ASP A 66 -10.55 -0.41 -15.82
CA ASP A 66 -9.22 -0.18 -16.37
C ASP A 66 -8.56 1.07 -15.77
N PRO A 67 -7.42 0.95 -15.07
CA PRO A 67 -6.71 2.10 -14.54
C PRO A 67 -6.20 3.00 -15.66
N LEU A 68 -6.13 4.30 -15.38
CA LEU A 68 -5.63 5.30 -16.34
C LEU A 68 -4.28 5.84 -15.89
N LEU A 69 -3.41 6.11 -16.85
CA LEU A 69 -2.24 6.97 -16.69
C LEU A 69 -2.53 8.29 -17.41
N VAL A 70 -2.35 9.40 -16.69
CA VAL A 70 -2.51 10.76 -17.18
C VAL A 70 -1.18 11.48 -17.05
N ILE A 71 -0.72 12.11 -18.14
CA ILE A 71 0.50 12.88 -18.17
C ILE A 71 0.15 14.34 -18.45
N GLU A 72 0.52 15.20 -17.51
CA GLU A 72 0.45 16.64 -17.66
C GLU A 72 1.79 17.14 -18.19
N TYR A 73 1.84 17.51 -19.48
CA TYR A 73 3.07 17.93 -20.13
C TYR A 73 3.43 19.38 -19.83
N ASN A 74 4.70 19.59 -19.49
CA ASN A 74 5.32 20.90 -19.41
C ASN A 74 5.94 21.24 -20.77
N GLN A 75 5.29 22.12 -21.53
CA GLN A 75 5.70 22.47 -22.91
C GLN A 75 7.15 23.00 -23.00
N PRO A 76 7.61 23.91 -22.11
CA PRO A 76 9.03 24.26 -22.00
C PRO A 76 9.96 23.06 -21.80
N GLY A 77 9.56 22.10 -20.97
CA GLY A 77 10.30 20.87 -20.71
C GLY A 77 10.50 20.05 -21.97
N LEU A 78 9.42 19.76 -22.70
CA LEU A 78 9.46 19.07 -23.99
C LEU A 78 10.35 19.79 -25.01
N ALA A 79 10.16 21.11 -25.16
CA ALA A 79 10.89 21.91 -26.15
C ALA A 79 12.39 22.05 -25.86
N SER A 80 12.79 21.97 -24.58
CA SER A 80 14.20 22.07 -24.17
C SER A 80 14.97 20.77 -24.36
N ARG A 81 14.28 19.62 -24.34
CA ARG A 81 14.92 18.31 -24.45
C ARG A 81 15.07 17.90 -25.90
N THR A 82 16.22 17.32 -26.24
CA THR A 82 16.50 16.85 -27.59
C THR A 82 16.75 15.35 -27.65
N ILE A 83 16.27 14.72 -28.71
CA ILE A 83 16.56 13.32 -29.05
C ILE A 83 17.36 13.26 -30.34
N THR A 84 18.26 12.28 -30.40
CA THR A 84 19.04 11.95 -31.59
C THR A 84 18.75 10.50 -31.96
N PRO A 85 17.70 10.24 -32.75
CA PRO A 85 17.44 8.89 -33.23
C PRO A 85 18.58 8.44 -34.16
N PRO A 86 18.91 7.14 -34.22
CA PRO A 86 19.95 6.63 -35.11
C PRO A 86 19.65 7.01 -36.57
N GLY A 87 20.61 7.69 -37.22
CA GLY A 87 20.50 8.09 -38.62
C GLY A 87 19.57 9.29 -38.90
N LEU A 88 19.10 9.99 -37.88
CA LEU A 88 18.23 11.16 -38.00
C LEU A 88 18.83 12.41 -37.35
N ALA A 89 18.36 13.58 -37.78
CA ALA A 89 18.77 14.86 -37.22
C ALA A 89 18.29 15.02 -35.76
N VAL A 90 19.04 15.78 -34.97
CA VAL A 90 18.66 16.16 -33.60
C VAL A 90 17.38 16.99 -33.66
N ARG A 91 16.36 16.61 -32.88
CA ARG A 91 15.12 17.38 -32.74
C ARG A 91 14.62 17.39 -31.31
N ASN A 92 13.70 18.31 -31.04
CA ASN A 92 13.06 18.41 -29.73
C ASN A 92 12.13 17.22 -29.48
N ILE A 93 11.97 16.89 -28.20
CA ILE A 93 11.02 15.88 -27.74
C ILE A 93 9.61 16.45 -27.85
N THR A 94 8.68 15.58 -28.23
CA THR A 94 7.25 15.88 -28.35
C THR A 94 6.46 14.90 -27.51
N GLU A 95 5.18 15.19 -27.27
CA GLU A 95 4.26 14.27 -26.58
C GLU A 95 4.18 12.91 -27.29
N ASN A 96 4.40 12.88 -28.60
CA ASN A 96 4.42 11.63 -29.38
C ASN A 96 5.63 10.75 -29.05
N ASP A 97 6.75 11.33 -28.65
CA ASP A 97 7.93 10.57 -28.23
C ASP A 97 7.69 9.90 -26.88
N VAL A 98 7.09 10.64 -25.95
CA VAL A 98 6.69 10.10 -24.63
C VAL A 98 5.63 9.02 -24.81
N SER A 99 4.63 9.25 -25.66
CA SER A 99 3.60 8.25 -25.96
C SER A 99 4.16 7.02 -26.66
N ALA A 100 5.22 7.14 -27.47
CA ALA A 100 5.90 6.01 -28.08
C ALA A 100 6.60 5.12 -27.04
N VAL A 101 7.18 5.69 -25.98
CA VAL A 101 7.75 4.90 -24.86
C VAL A 101 6.67 4.07 -24.17
N ILE A 102 5.51 4.68 -23.91
CA ILE A 102 4.36 4.01 -23.28
C ILE A 102 3.84 2.89 -24.19
N ARG A 103 3.56 3.22 -25.46
CA ARG A 103 3.03 2.27 -26.46
C ARG A 103 4.00 1.14 -26.80
N GLY A 104 5.31 1.37 -26.64
CA GLY A 104 6.36 0.37 -26.81
C GLY A 104 6.66 -0.46 -25.56
N THR A 105 5.92 -0.29 -24.46
CA THR A 105 6.10 -1.07 -23.24
C THR A 105 5.55 -2.49 -23.41
N PRO A 106 6.30 -3.54 -23.02
CA PRO A 106 5.81 -4.91 -23.08
C PRO A 106 4.47 -5.06 -22.37
N ASN A 107 3.56 -5.84 -22.97
CA ASN A 107 2.21 -6.11 -22.46
C ASN A 107 1.24 -4.92 -22.45
N TYR A 108 1.68 -3.73 -22.88
CA TYR A 108 0.75 -2.64 -23.14
C TYR A 108 -0.11 -2.97 -24.36
N THR A 109 -1.43 -2.99 -24.16
CA THR A 109 -2.41 -3.14 -25.23
C THR A 109 -3.21 -1.85 -25.32
N PRO A 110 -3.20 -1.12 -26.46
CA PRO A 110 -3.97 0.10 -26.60
C PRO A 110 -5.47 -0.16 -26.40
N ILE A 111 -6.05 0.48 -25.39
CA ILE A 111 -7.51 0.46 -25.15
C ILE A 111 -8.11 1.70 -25.82
N THR A 112 -9.02 1.47 -26.76
CA THR A 112 -9.72 2.54 -27.47
C THR A 112 -10.83 3.10 -26.59
N PHE A 113 -10.81 4.41 -26.34
CA PHE A 113 -11.90 5.08 -25.66
C PHE A 113 -13.17 5.03 -26.52
N PRO A 114 -14.38 4.95 -25.92
CA PRO A 114 -15.65 4.71 -26.63
C PRO A 114 -16.11 5.78 -27.65
N ARG A 115 -15.29 6.80 -27.95
CA ARG A 115 -15.47 7.69 -29.12
C ARG A 115 -14.38 7.40 -30.15
N ALA A 116 -14.70 6.54 -31.10
CA ALA A 116 -13.81 6.11 -32.18
C ALA A 116 -13.42 7.23 -33.16
N ASP A 117 -14.09 8.38 -33.11
CA ASP A 117 -13.91 9.49 -34.09
C ASP A 117 -12.79 10.47 -33.71
N LEU A 118 -12.14 10.31 -32.56
CA LEU A 118 -11.07 11.19 -32.10
C LEU A 118 -9.75 10.44 -32.01
N ALA A 119 -8.68 11.07 -32.47
CA ALA A 119 -7.33 10.56 -32.29
C ALA A 119 -7.07 10.30 -30.80
N GLN A 120 -6.48 9.15 -30.48
CA GLN A 120 -6.13 8.80 -29.10
C GLN A 120 -5.22 9.88 -28.52
N SER A 121 -5.55 10.39 -27.34
CA SER A 121 -4.73 11.38 -26.64
C SER A 121 -3.31 10.84 -26.39
N ASN A 122 -2.31 11.71 -26.51
CA ASN A 122 -0.93 11.39 -26.10
C ASN A 122 -0.69 11.69 -24.61
N SER A 123 -1.72 12.12 -23.89
CA SER A 123 -1.67 12.46 -22.46
C SER A 123 -2.47 11.50 -21.59
N VAL A 124 -3.38 10.71 -22.16
CA VAL A 124 -4.25 9.80 -21.40
C VAL A 124 -4.20 8.40 -21.99
N PHE A 125 -3.81 7.43 -21.17
CA PHE A 125 -3.61 6.04 -21.55
C PHE A 125 -4.41 5.15 -20.60
N ALA A 126 -5.12 4.18 -21.16
CA ALA A 126 -5.86 3.19 -20.39
C ALA A 126 -5.10 1.86 -20.38
N PHE A 127 -5.16 1.15 -19.26
CA PHE A 127 -4.43 -0.09 -19.03
C PHE A 127 -5.37 -1.17 -18.51
N ASN A 128 -5.06 -2.41 -18.85
CA ASN A 128 -5.76 -3.59 -18.37
C ASN A 128 -5.32 -4.04 -16.97
N ASP A 129 -4.12 -3.63 -16.53
CA ASP A 129 -3.54 -4.06 -15.28
C ASP A 129 -2.58 -3.00 -14.68
N MET A 130 -2.49 -3.01 -13.36
CA MET A 130 -1.66 -2.10 -12.57
C MET A 130 -0.17 -2.39 -12.72
N GLN A 131 0.23 -3.65 -12.92
CA GLN A 131 1.64 -4.01 -13.12
C GLN A 131 2.19 -3.38 -14.39
N THR A 132 1.38 -3.35 -15.46
CA THR A 132 1.76 -2.70 -16.73
C THR A 132 1.99 -1.19 -16.54
N ILE A 133 1.20 -0.52 -15.69
CA ILE A 133 1.42 0.91 -15.38
C ILE A 133 2.75 1.12 -14.66
N GLU A 134 3.07 0.30 -13.65
CA GLU A 134 4.36 0.40 -12.95
C GLU A 134 5.54 0.19 -13.90
N HIS A 135 5.44 -0.78 -14.81
CA HIS A 135 6.46 -0.98 -15.86
C HIS A 135 6.59 0.24 -16.78
N VAL A 136 5.47 0.85 -17.19
CA VAL A 136 5.50 2.08 -18.00
C VAL A 136 6.18 3.21 -17.24
N ILE A 137 5.85 3.43 -15.97
CA ILE A 137 6.46 4.47 -15.14
C ILE A 137 7.97 4.25 -15.03
N ALA A 138 8.40 3.01 -14.79
CA ALA A 138 9.82 2.66 -14.74
C ALA A 138 10.53 2.99 -16.06
N ARG A 139 9.92 2.66 -17.22
CA ARG A 139 10.50 2.99 -18.52
C ARG A 139 10.54 4.50 -18.78
N LEU A 140 9.51 5.24 -18.38
CA LEU A 140 9.53 6.71 -18.47
C LEU A 140 10.67 7.29 -17.64
N TYR A 141 10.86 6.80 -16.42
CA TYR A 141 11.98 7.17 -15.56
C TYR A 141 13.33 6.86 -16.23
N GLU A 142 13.51 5.66 -16.77
CA GLU A 142 14.75 5.27 -17.45
C GLU A 142 15.07 6.14 -18.68
N ASN A 143 14.04 6.58 -19.42
CA ASN A 143 14.23 7.34 -20.65
C ASN A 143 14.37 8.85 -20.41
N TYR A 144 13.80 9.38 -19.34
CA TYR A 144 13.68 10.83 -19.15
C TYR A 144 14.25 11.34 -17.83
N HIS A 145 14.55 10.51 -16.85
CA HIS A 145 15.10 11.02 -15.60
C HIS A 145 16.56 11.48 -15.78
N ASN A 146 16.88 12.68 -15.31
CA ASN A 146 18.15 13.38 -15.45
C ASN A 146 19.30 12.58 -14.82
N ASN A 147 19.06 11.90 -13.69
CA ASN A 147 20.11 11.05 -13.09
C ASN A 147 20.44 9.83 -13.97
N VAL A 148 19.47 9.30 -14.72
CA VAL A 148 19.68 8.14 -15.59
C VAL A 148 20.30 8.56 -16.92
N THR A 149 19.78 9.63 -17.51
CA THR A 149 20.24 10.16 -18.80
C THR A 149 21.55 10.95 -18.70
N GLY A 150 21.96 11.33 -17.49
CA GLY A 150 23.14 12.16 -17.23
C GLY A 150 22.98 13.62 -17.67
N ARG A 151 21.75 14.07 -17.91
CA ARG A 151 21.41 15.42 -18.37
C ARG A 151 20.92 16.30 -17.22
N ARG A 152 20.75 17.60 -17.48
CA ARG A 152 20.15 18.57 -16.56
C ARG A 152 19.07 19.35 -17.29
N ASP A 153 18.11 18.61 -17.80
CA ASP A 153 17.05 19.17 -18.61
C ASP A 153 15.84 19.56 -17.74
N PRO A 154 15.10 20.62 -18.08
CA PRO A 154 13.85 20.97 -17.43
C PRO A 154 12.85 19.80 -17.40
N ILE A 155 12.01 19.74 -16.36
CA ILE A 155 11.04 18.66 -16.13
C ILE A 155 10.06 18.57 -17.31
N VAL A 156 9.88 17.36 -17.88
CA VAL A 156 8.98 17.10 -19.02
C VAL A 156 7.51 17.26 -18.68
N GLY A 157 7.13 16.93 -17.44
CA GLY A 157 5.74 16.96 -17.02
C GLY A 157 5.53 16.33 -15.65
N ARG A 158 4.28 15.96 -15.37
CA ARG A 158 3.86 15.25 -14.15
C ARG A 158 3.05 14.03 -14.55
N VAL A 159 3.21 12.95 -13.79
CA VAL A 159 2.55 11.67 -14.05
C VAL A 159 1.53 11.41 -12.95
N TYR A 160 0.29 11.16 -13.35
CA TYR A 160 -0.78 10.76 -12.46
C TYR A 160 -1.32 9.42 -12.92
N TRP A 161 -1.72 8.57 -11.97
CA TRP A 161 -2.55 7.41 -12.28
C TRP A 161 -3.89 7.54 -11.57
N VAL A 162 -4.94 7.03 -12.21
CA VAL A 162 -6.32 7.11 -11.73
C VAL A 162 -6.83 5.69 -11.54
N LYS A 163 -7.25 5.38 -10.31
CA LYS A 163 -7.89 4.12 -9.94
C LYS A 163 -9.38 4.32 -9.75
N PHE A 164 -10.19 3.53 -10.44
CA PHE A 164 -11.64 3.61 -10.30
C PHE A 164 -12.16 2.59 -9.29
N ARG A 165 -13.07 3.05 -8.43
CA ARG A 165 -13.75 2.25 -7.41
C ARG A 165 -15.20 2.00 -7.79
N ARG A 166 -15.80 0.94 -7.20
CA ARG A 166 -17.17 0.45 -7.49
C ARG A 166 -18.30 1.48 -7.27
N ALA A 167 -18.05 2.54 -6.50
CA ALA A 167 -19.05 3.55 -6.14
C ALA A 167 -19.03 4.81 -7.03
N ASN A 168 -18.56 4.71 -8.28
CA ASN A 168 -18.27 5.85 -9.17
C ASN A 168 -17.30 6.88 -8.57
N THR A 169 -16.52 6.47 -7.57
CA THR A 169 -15.43 7.25 -7.02
C THR A 169 -14.13 6.86 -7.71
N PHE A 170 -13.18 7.78 -7.71
CA PHE A 170 -11.84 7.52 -8.22
C PHE A 170 -10.81 8.13 -7.30
N ASP A 171 -9.67 7.47 -7.23
CA ASP A 171 -8.48 7.97 -6.54
C ASP A 171 -7.46 8.37 -7.58
N VAL A 172 -6.88 9.55 -7.39
CA VAL A 172 -5.75 10.03 -8.18
C VAL A 172 -4.52 9.96 -7.30
N CYS A 173 -3.45 9.33 -7.77
CA CYS A 173 -2.14 9.50 -7.14
C CYS A 173 -1.14 10.05 -8.15
N GLU A 174 -0.29 10.95 -7.67
CA GLU A 174 0.84 11.44 -8.42
C GLU A 174 2.03 10.51 -8.24
N ARG A 175 2.76 10.26 -9.34
CA ARG A 175 4.07 9.64 -9.33
C ARG A 175 5.12 10.73 -9.48
N LEU A 176 5.75 11.05 -8.34
CA LEU A 176 6.77 12.07 -8.24
C LEU A 176 8.09 11.60 -8.90
N HIS A 177 8.88 12.56 -9.37
CA HIS A 177 10.26 12.35 -9.85
C HIS A 177 10.39 11.37 -11.02
N VAL A 178 9.38 11.26 -11.90
CA VAL A 178 9.47 10.43 -13.12
C VAL A 178 10.26 11.15 -14.22
N PHE A 179 10.16 12.47 -14.30
CA PHE A 179 10.72 13.30 -15.37
C PHE A 179 11.79 14.29 -14.88
N ASP A 180 12.30 14.09 -13.68
CA ASP A 180 13.21 15.02 -13.01
C ASP A 180 14.60 15.05 -13.61
#